data_AF-A0A942Z5N6-F1
#
_entry.id   AF-A0A942Z5N6-F1
#
_cell.length_a   1.000
_cell.length_b   1.000
_cell.length_c   1.000
_cell.angle_alpha   90.00
_cell.angle_beta   90.00
_cell.angle_gamma   90.00
#
_symmetry.space_group_name_H-M   'P 1'
#
loop_
_entity.id
_entity.type
_entity.pdbx_description
1 polymer ?
#
loop_
_entity_poly.entity_id
_entity_poly.type
_entity_poly.pdbx_seq_one_letter_code
_entity_poly.pdbx_strand_id
1 'polypeptide(L)'
;MKKGGHFFLNEVINQIHSTEARKYVADELGYHLKKAKSEWIGKGLTEEEAEEKSIEQMGSPILLGKQLNKLHRPKVDWLMVILLITALCLGFLPLFALGYMNGIHFAIYKVIFVLFGGAAALGMIFIDYRKLKKYGWMFFTIGMLILIMISFFSNMMINGLPYVRIGPMRIESSMALPFFFLAWASFFNNKKLKVWHFVTLFLLSFYSFLSIPTLSITFIYFIMVFVMLWWSEFSRKVIVTITALTVGSFCITGITLWRFLAIYQKERVLAFVNPEKYPNSGGFTMLQLKELLSKAGWFGSPMNNELISEAHTNFVFVSFTHYYGWLFAIALVCILSLFAARIIVVIPIINDSYGKLLLIGAVALYTIQLVYNIGMTLGFLPLTTMSLPFISYGLMPILLNAILIGLVLSVYRRKDLISSRVIFDEK
;
A
#
# COMPACT_ATOMS: atom_id res chain seq x y z
N MET A 1 -1.11 -42.06 -35.40
CA MET A 1 -2.12 -41.47 -34.50
C MET A 1 -1.99 -39.95 -34.58
N LYS A 2 -2.99 -39.26 -35.14
CA LYS A 2 -3.02 -37.81 -35.31
C LYS A 2 -2.92 -37.12 -33.93
N LYS A 3 -1.74 -36.63 -33.57
CA LYS A 3 -1.52 -35.78 -32.39
C LYS A 3 -1.37 -34.34 -32.89
N GLY A 4 -2.50 -33.68 -33.16
CA GLY A 4 -2.52 -32.28 -33.61
C GLY A 4 -2.06 -31.29 -32.53
N GLY A 5 -2.04 -30.00 -32.86
CA GLY A 5 -1.53 -28.94 -31.98
C GLY A 5 -2.21 -28.88 -30.60
N HIS A 6 -3.50 -29.25 -30.52
CA HIS A 6 -4.23 -29.37 -29.26
C HIS A 6 -3.68 -30.45 -28.32
N PHE A 7 -3.25 -31.59 -28.87
CA PHE A 7 -2.67 -32.67 -28.07
C PHE A 7 -1.32 -32.22 -27.50
N PHE A 8 -0.47 -31.59 -28.33
CA PHE A 8 0.81 -31.04 -27.89
C PHE A 8 0.64 -30.03 -26.75
N LEU A 9 -0.26 -29.06 -26.91
CA LEU A 9 -0.56 -28.06 -25.88
C LEU A 9 -1.01 -28.70 -24.56
N ASN A 10 -1.95 -29.65 -24.61
CA ASN A 10 -2.41 -30.34 -23.40
C ASN A 10 -1.27 -31.07 -22.69
N GLU A 11 -0.38 -31.71 -23.44
CA GLU A 11 0.75 -32.45 -22.88
C GLU A 11 1.75 -31.51 -22.18
N VAL A 12 2.02 -30.34 -22.76
CA VAL A 12 2.84 -29.29 -22.12
C VAL A 12 2.19 -28.76 -20.85
N ILE A 13 0.89 -28.41 -20.93
CA ILE A 13 0.12 -27.83 -19.83
C ILE A 13 0.01 -28.80 -18.64
N ASN A 14 -0.09 -30.11 -18.90
CA ASN A 14 -0.15 -31.14 -17.87
C ASN A 14 1.12 -31.18 -17.00
N GLN A 15 2.27 -30.74 -17.52
CA GLN A 15 3.52 -30.66 -16.75
C GLN A 15 3.61 -29.42 -15.84
N ILE A 16 2.69 -28.45 -15.98
CA ILE A 16 2.71 -27.20 -15.24
C ILE A 16 1.77 -27.33 -14.03
N HIS A 17 2.23 -27.03 -12.81
CA HIS A 17 1.39 -27.14 -11.61
C HIS A 17 0.54 -25.89 -11.34
N SER A 18 1.07 -24.70 -11.66
CA SER A 18 0.37 -23.44 -11.38
C SER A 18 -0.79 -23.24 -12.37
N THR A 19 -2.01 -23.15 -11.86
CA THR A 19 -3.22 -22.92 -12.68
C THR A 19 -3.17 -21.60 -13.44
N GLU A 20 -2.61 -20.55 -12.83
CA GLU A 20 -2.39 -19.26 -13.48
C GLU A 20 -1.37 -19.36 -14.62
N ALA A 21 -0.30 -20.13 -14.42
CA ALA A 21 0.73 -20.35 -15.43
C ALA A 21 0.21 -21.22 -16.58
N ARG A 22 -0.61 -22.24 -16.30
CA ARG A 22 -1.23 -23.10 -17.33
C ARG A 22 -1.97 -22.28 -18.37
N LYS A 23 -2.86 -21.38 -17.93
CA LYS A 23 -3.63 -20.52 -18.84
C LYS A 23 -2.73 -19.65 -19.68
N TYR A 24 -1.76 -19.00 -19.04
CA TYR A 24 -0.84 -18.09 -19.71
C TYR A 24 0.04 -18.81 -20.76
N VAL A 25 0.64 -19.95 -20.38
CA VAL A 25 1.45 -20.78 -21.29
C VAL A 25 0.60 -21.35 -22.43
N ALA A 26 -0.64 -21.74 -22.17
CA ALA A 26 -1.56 -22.20 -23.21
C ALA A 26 -1.82 -21.13 -24.27
N ASP A 27 -2.12 -19.91 -23.83
CA ASP A 27 -2.39 -18.78 -24.71
C ASP A 27 -1.13 -18.41 -25.53
N GLU A 28 0.05 -18.40 -24.91
CA GLU A 28 1.35 -18.08 -25.55
C GLU A 28 1.74 -19.14 -26.58
N LEU A 29 1.82 -20.41 -26.17
CA LEU A 29 2.18 -21.50 -27.07
C LEU A 29 1.15 -21.70 -28.19
N GLY A 30 -0.13 -21.50 -27.90
CA GLY A 30 -1.19 -21.54 -28.92
C GLY A 30 -1.01 -20.46 -29.99
N TYR A 31 -0.63 -19.25 -29.58
CA TYR A 31 -0.30 -18.18 -30.53
C TYR A 31 0.91 -18.53 -31.40
N HIS A 32 2.01 -19.02 -30.80
CA HIS A 32 3.21 -19.38 -31.55
C HIS A 32 3.00 -20.56 -32.49
N LEU A 33 2.27 -21.59 -32.07
CA LEU A 33 1.89 -22.72 -32.94
C LEU A 33 1.10 -22.21 -34.16
N LYS A 34 0.14 -21.31 -33.93
CA LYS A 34 -0.65 -20.73 -35.03
C LYS A 34 0.23 -19.89 -35.98
N LYS A 35 1.13 -19.07 -35.45
CA LYS A 35 2.07 -18.26 -36.25
C LYS A 35 3.01 -19.15 -37.08
N ALA A 36 3.65 -20.15 -36.45
CA ALA A 36 4.53 -21.09 -37.13
C ALA A 36 3.80 -21.88 -38.23
N LYS A 37 2.57 -22.37 -37.95
CA LYS A 37 1.73 -23.03 -38.96
C LYS A 37 1.46 -22.12 -40.15
N SER A 38 1.09 -20.85 -39.93
CA SER A 38 0.85 -19.88 -41.01
C SER A 38 2.11 -19.60 -41.86
N GLU A 39 3.30 -19.55 -41.25
CA GLU A 39 4.57 -19.37 -41.97
C GLU A 39 4.87 -20.56 -42.90
N TRP A 40 4.60 -21.79 -42.44
CA TRP A 40 4.80 -23.00 -43.25
C TRP A 40 3.78 -23.12 -44.39
N ILE A 41 2.52 -22.72 -44.17
CA ILE A 41 1.51 -22.62 -45.24
C ILE A 41 1.97 -21.61 -46.30
N GLY A 42 2.51 -20.45 -45.88
CA GLY A 42 3.06 -19.45 -46.81
C GLY A 42 4.24 -19.95 -47.66
N LYS A 43 4.94 -20.99 -47.21
CA LYS A 43 6.00 -21.68 -47.97
C LYS A 43 5.48 -22.77 -48.91
N GLY A 44 4.16 -22.92 -49.05
CA GLY A 44 3.52 -23.84 -49.99
C GLY A 44 3.25 -25.24 -49.43
N LEU A 45 3.37 -25.47 -48.11
CA LEU A 45 3.00 -26.74 -47.49
C LEU A 45 1.48 -26.86 -47.32
N THR A 46 1.00 -28.10 -47.35
CA THR A 46 -0.40 -28.41 -47.01
C THR A 46 -0.67 -28.11 -45.54
N GLU A 47 -1.93 -27.91 -45.16
CA GLU A 47 -2.29 -27.55 -43.79
C GLU A 47 -1.87 -28.61 -42.75
N GLU A 48 -1.98 -29.89 -43.11
CA GLU A 48 -1.58 -31.01 -42.24
C GLU A 48 -0.05 -31.06 -42.06
N GLU A 49 0.72 -30.93 -43.15
CA GLU A 49 2.19 -30.91 -43.10
C GLU A 49 2.74 -29.68 -42.36
N ALA A 50 2.09 -28.53 -42.53
CA ALA A 50 2.43 -27.29 -41.83
C ALA A 50 2.19 -27.41 -40.31
N GLU A 51 1.14 -28.11 -39.90
CA GLU A 51 0.85 -28.36 -38.48
C GLU A 51 1.89 -29.30 -37.86
N GLU A 52 2.23 -30.39 -38.54
CA GLU A 52 3.25 -31.33 -38.06
C GLU A 52 4.62 -30.65 -37.91
N LYS A 53 5.07 -29.90 -38.93
CA LYS A 53 6.32 -29.12 -38.86
C LYS A 53 6.30 -28.06 -37.76
N SER A 54 5.16 -27.41 -37.52
CA SER A 54 5.04 -26.42 -36.44
C SER A 54 5.22 -27.04 -35.05
N ILE A 55 4.79 -28.29 -34.86
CA ILE A 55 4.95 -29.03 -33.61
C ILE A 55 6.39 -29.53 -33.47
N GLU A 56 6.99 -30.07 -34.53
CA GLU A 56 8.40 -30.49 -34.52
C GLU A 56 9.34 -29.33 -34.14
N GLN A 57 9.08 -28.14 -34.67
CA GLN A 57 9.85 -26.93 -34.36
C GLN A 57 9.79 -26.55 -32.87
N MET A 58 8.71 -26.90 -32.16
CA MET A 58 8.57 -26.67 -30.71
C MET A 58 9.33 -27.70 -29.86
N GLY A 59 9.74 -28.83 -30.45
CA GLY A 59 10.47 -29.89 -29.77
C GLY A 59 9.59 -30.76 -28.87
N SER A 60 10.18 -31.33 -27.81
CA SER A 60 9.50 -32.28 -26.93
C SER A 60 8.51 -31.58 -25.96
N PRO A 61 7.22 -31.94 -25.96
CA PRO A 61 6.21 -31.31 -25.11
C PRO A 61 6.50 -31.53 -23.61
N ILE A 62 7.03 -32.69 -23.24
CA ILE A 62 7.34 -33.03 -21.84
C ILE A 62 8.52 -32.19 -21.32
N LEU A 63 9.59 -32.09 -22.11
CA LEU A 63 10.76 -31.30 -21.73
C LEU A 63 10.41 -29.81 -21.66
N LEU A 64 9.69 -29.30 -22.67
CA LEU A 64 9.21 -27.93 -22.71
C LEU A 64 8.30 -27.63 -21.50
N GLY A 65 7.34 -28.50 -21.21
CA GLY A 65 6.45 -28.36 -20.05
C GLY A 65 7.19 -28.32 -18.71
N LYS A 66 8.20 -29.18 -18.51
CA LYS A 66 9.04 -29.15 -17.29
C LYS A 66 9.85 -27.85 -17.17
N GLN A 67 10.43 -27.37 -18.27
CA GLN A 67 11.17 -26.10 -18.29
C GLN A 67 10.25 -24.91 -17.97
N LEU A 68 9.08 -24.85 -18.59
CA LEU A 68 8.08 -23.80 -18.36
C LEU A 68 7.48 -23.85 -16.95
N ASN A 69 7.29 -25.04 -16.37
CA ASN A 69 6.86 -25.19 -14.98
C ASN A 69 7.90 -24.62 -14.00
N LYS A 70 9.20 -24.87 -14.24
CA LYS A 70 10.28 -24.33 -13.42
C LYS A 70 10.34 -22.80 -13.52
N LEU A 71 10.16 -22.25 -14.73
CA LEU A 71 10.20 -20.82 -14.99
C LEU A 71 9.03 -20.06 -14.35
N HIS A 72 7.81 -20.60 -14.47
CA HIS A 72 6.58 -19.93 -14.03
C HIS A 72 6.09 -20.36 -12.63
N ARG A 73 6.95 -21.00 -11.82
CA ARG A 73 6.61 -21.38 -10.45
C ARG A 73 6.41 -20.11 -9.60
N PRO A 74 5.28 -19.98 -8.88
CA PRO A 74 5.06 -18.85 -7.97
C PRO A 74 6.19 -18.76 -6.93
N LYS A 75 6.84 -17.60 -6.86
CA LYS A 75 7.89 -17.32 -5.86
C LYS A 75 7.27 -16.58 -4.67
N VAL A 76 7.85 -16.74 -3.49
CA VAL A 76 7.43 -16.03 -2.28
C VAL A 76 8.61 -15.22 -1.78
N ASP A 77 8.37 -13.95 -1.43
CA ASP A 77 9.37 -13.13 -0.76
C ASP A 77 9.37 -13.45 0.74
N TRP A 78 10.11 -14.48 1.12
CA TRP A 78 10.17 -14.97 2.50
C TRP A 78 10.61 -13.91 3.50
N LEU A 79 11.54 -13.02 3.12
CA LEU A 79 11.97 -11.91 3.98
C LEU A 79 10.78 -11.02 4.34
N MET A 80 9.97 -10.65 3.35
CA MET A 80 8.80 -9.79 3.55
C MET A 80 7.70 -10.48 4.39
N VAL A 81 7.54 -11.80 4.24
CA VAL A 81 6.63 -12.60 5.08
C VAL A 81 7.11 -12.66 6.53
N ILE A 82 8.41 -12.90 6.75
CA ILE A 82 9.00 -12.91 8.10
C ILE A 82 8.86 -11.54 8.76
N LEU A 83 9.12 -10.45 8.02
CA LEU A 83 8.90 -9.09 8.50
C LEU A 83 7.44 -8.85 8.88
N LEU A 84 6.48 -9.27 8.04
CA LEU A 84 5.04 -9.16 8.32
C LEU A 84 4.65 -9.87 9.62
N ILE A 85 5.05 -11.13 9.79
CA ILE A 85 4.77 -11.91 11.02
C ILE A 85 5.40 -11.21 12.23
N THR A 86 6.66 -10.79 12.11
CA THR A 86 7.38 -10.09 13.18
C THR A 86 6.67 -8.79 13.57
N ALA A 87 6.25 -7.97 12.61
CA ALA A 87 5.55 -6.71 12.87
C ALA A 87 4.18 -6.93 13.53
N LEU A 88 3.42 -7.96 13.12
CA LEU A 88 2.15 -8.33 13.76
C LEU A 88 2.36 -8.80 15.20
N CYS A 89 3.43 -9.57 15.48
CA CYS A 89 3.81 -9.96 16.83
C CYS A 89 4.25 -8.76 17.70
N LEU A 90 5.10 -7.88 17.16
CA LEU A 90 5.50 -6.64 17.83
C LEU A 90 4.31 -5.72 18.10
N GLY A 91 3.25 -5.82 17.29
CA GLY A 91 2.00 -5.12 17.51
C GLY A 91 1.33 -5.40 18.85
N PHE A 92 1.64 -6.52 19.54
CA PHE A 92 1.09 -6.82 20.87
C PHE A 92 1.83 -6.12 22.02
N LEU A 93 3.04 -5.61 21.78
CA LEU A 93 3.85 -4.92 22.80
C LEU A 93 3.15 -3.76 23.53
N PRO A 94 2.27 -2.95 22.91
CA PRO A 94 1.57 -1.89 23.64
C PRO A 94 0.69 -2.42 24.77
N LEU A 95 0.19 -3.66 24.66
CA LEU A 95 -0.63 -4.27 25.72
C LEU A 95 0.20 -4.57 26.97
N PHE A 96 1.43 -5.04 26.78
CA PHE A 96 2.33 -5.37 27.89
C PHE A 96 2.95 -4.12 28.52
N ALA A 97 3.27 -3.12 27.70
CA ALA A 97 3.88 -1.87 28.15
C ALA A 97 2.88 -0.98 28.93
N LEU A 98 1.62 -0.97 28.53
CA LEU A 98 0.60 -0.08 29.10
C LEU A 98 -0.31 -0.88 30.04
N GLY A 99 0.26 -1.43 31.12
CA GLY A 99 -0.40 -2.41 32.02
C GLY A 99 -1.77 -1.98 32.60
N TYR A 100 -2.15 -0.71 32.53
CA TYR A 100 -3.51 -0.23 32.87
C TYR A 100 -4.57 -0.58 31.79
N MET A 101 -4.13 -0.96 30.59
CA MET A 101 -4.95 -1.47 29.48
C MET A 101 -5.18 -2.98 29.56
N ASN A 102 -4.77 -3.64 30.66
CA ASN A 102 -5.00 -5.06 30.95
C ASN A 102 -6.49 -5.43 31.18
N GLY A 103 -7.42 -4.70 30.58
CA GLY A 103 -8.77 -5.20 30.37
C GLY A 103 -8.72 -6.32 29.34
N ILE A 104 -9.21 -7.51 29.68
CA ILE A 104 -9.35 -8.68 28.78
C ILE A 104 -9.93 -8.27 27.41
N HIS A 105 -10.85 -7.30 27.40
CA HIS A 105 -11.43 -6.74 26.18
C HIS A 105 -10.40 -6.16 25.19
N PHE A 106 -9.42 -5.36 25.63
CA PHE A 106 -8.43 -4.73 24.73
C PHE A 106 -7.52 -5.79 24.09
N ALA A 107 -7.11 -6.79 24.86
CA ALA A 107 -6.32 -7.90 24.35
C ALA A 107 -7.09 -8.71 23.30
N ILE A 108 -8.36 -9.05 23.58
CA ILE A 108 -9.23 -9.77 22.64
C ILE A 108 -9.39 -8.98 21.33
N TYR A 109 -9.68 -7.68 21.39
CA TYR A 109 -9.82 -6.87 20.18
C TYR A 109 -8.51 -6.78 19.39
N LYS A 110 -7.35 -6.68 20.05
CA LYS A 110 -6.06 -6.68 19.34
C LYS A 110 -5.79 -8.01 18.65
N VAL A 111 -6.09 -9.15 19.28
CA VAL A 111 -5.99 -10.47 18.64
C VAL A 111 -6.89 -10.52 17.40
N ILE A 112 -8.15 -10.08 17.53
CA ILE A 112 -9.08 -10.00 16.41
C ILE A 112 -8.50 -9.13 15.29
N PHE A 113 -7.97 -7.95 15.59
CA PHE A 113 -7.40 -7.05 14.57
C PHE A 113 -6.19 -7.66 13.86
N VAL A 114 -5.31 -8.34 14.59
CA VAL A 114 -4.16 -9.05 14.01
C VAL A 114 -4.61 -10.21 13.13
N LEU A 115 -5.62 -10.98 13.54
CA LEU A 115 -6.20 -12.05 12.72
C LEU A 115 -6.83 -11.49 11.44
N PHE A 116 -7.61 -10.42 11.54
CA PHE A 116 -8.18 -9.74 10.37
C PHE A 116 -7.09 -9.17 9.45
N GLY A 117 -6.04 -8.56 10.01
CA GLY A 117 -4.87 -8.10 9.27
C GLY A 117 -4.16 -9.24 8.54
N GLY A 118 -3.85 -10.33 9.23
CA GLY A 118 -3.22 -11.51 8.65
C GLY A 118 -4.07 -12.13 7.54
N ALA A 119 -5.38 -12.29 7.76
CA ALA A 119 -6.32 -12.79 6.77
C ALA A 119 -6.41 -11.87 5.53
N ALA A 120 -6.43 -10.55 5.74
CA ALA A 120 -6.42 -9.58 4.64
C ALA A 120 -5.12 -9.66 3.83
N ALA A 121 -3.96 -9.70 4.49
CA ALA A 121 -2.68 -9.86 3.81
C ALA A 121 -2.63 -11.16 3.00
N LEU A 122 -3.01 -12.29 3.60
CA LEU A 122 -3.10 -13.59 2.92
C LEU A 122 -4.04 -13.54 1.73
N GLY A 123 -5.25 -13.00 1.90
CA GLY A 123 -6.21 -12.82 0.81
C GLY A 123 -5.61 -12.05 -0.37
N MET A 124 -4.94 -10.93 -0.10
CA MET A 124 -4.31 -10.13 -1.15
C MET A 124 -3.18 -10.86 -1.87
N ILE A 125 -2.39 -11.70 -1.18
CA ILE A 125 -1.32 -12.52 -1.80
C ILE A 125 -1.87 -13.45 -2.89
N PHE A 126 -3.04 -14.05 -2.65
CA PHE A 126 -3.66 -14.99 -3.58
C PHE A 126 -4.46 -14.31 -4.69
N ILE A 127 -4.95 -13.09 -4.48
CA ILE A 127 -5.63 -12.32 -5.53
C ILE A 127 -4.63 -11.95 -6.64
N ASP A 128 -4.96 -12.22 -7.90
CA ASP A 128 -4.18 -11.75 -9.05
C ASP A 128 -4.31 -10.25 -9.19
N TYR A 129 -3.27 -9.53 -8.76
CA TYR A 129 -3.25 -8.07 -8.78
C TYR A 129 -3.55 -7.50 -10.17
N ARG A 130 -3.18 -8.19 -11.26
CA ARG A 130 -3.44 -7.73 -12.64
C ARG A 130 -4.93 -7.60 -12.94
N LYS A 131 -5.77 -8.41 -12.30
CA LYS A 131 -7.23 -8.32 -12.43
C LYS A 131 -7.80 -7.07 -11.76
N LEU A 132 -7.09 -6.47 -10.79
CA LEU A 132 -7.52 -5.24 -10.11
C LEU A 132 -7.43 -4.03 -11.04
N LYS A 133 -6.54 -4.07 -12.03
CA LYS A 133 -6.32 -2.99 -13.00
C LYS A 133 -7.60 -2.51 -13.69
N LYS A 134 -8.55 -3.41 -14.01
CA LYS A 134 -9.80 -3.03 -14.70
C LYS A 134 -10.85 -2.38 -13.79
N TYR A 135 -10.70 -2.48 -12.48
CA TYR A 135 -11.67 -2.00 -11.48
C TYR A 135 -11.32 -0.61 -10.93
N GLY A 136 -10.44 0.16 -11.59
CA GLY A 136 -9.99 1.47 -11.11
C GLY A 136 -11.14 2.45 -10.80
N TRP A 137 -12.13 2.52 -11.69
CA TRP A 137 -13.33 3.34 -11.47
C TRP A 137 -14.16 2.88 -10.27
N MET A 138 -14.35 1.57 -10.11
CA MET A 138 -15.05 1.01 -8.95
C MET A 138 -14.34 1.39 -7.64
N PHE A 139 -13.02 1.25 -7.58
CA PHE A 139 -12.26 1.65 -6.38
C PHE A 139 -12.35 3.15 -6.12
N PHE A 140 -12.24 3.99 -7.16
CA PHE A 140 -12.38 5.43 -6.99
C PHE A 140 -13.76 5.80 -6.42
N THR A 141 -14.83 5.22 -6.97
CA THR A 141 -16.19 5.44 -6.49
C THR A 141 -16.36 4.99 -5.04
N ILE A 142 -15.82 3.83 -4.64
CA ILE A 142 -15.87 3.37 -3.25
C ILE A 142 -15.13 4.35 -2.32
N GLY A 143 -13.92 4.80 -2.70
CA GLY A 143 -13.17 5.79 -1.93
C GLY A 143 -13.96 7.09 -1.74
N MET A 144 -14.57 7.59 -2.82
CA MET A 144 -15.43 8.78 -2.77
C MET A 144 -16.67 8.58 -1.90
N LEU A 145 -17.33 7.43 -1.99
CA LEU A 145 -18.50 7.11 -1.16
C LEU A 145 -18.15 7.08 0.32
N ILE A 146 -16.98 6.57 0.70
CA ILE A 146 -16.50 6.61 2.10
C ILE A 146 -16.36 8.06 2.57
N LEU A 147 -15.75 8.93 1.77
CA LEU A 147 -15.59 10.35 2.13
C LEU A 147 -16.93 11.07 2.25
N ILE A 148 -17.84 10.87 1.28
CA ILE A 148 -19.20 11.44 1.30
C ILE A 148 -19.96 10.93 2.53
N MET A 149 -19.87 9.64 2.83
CA MET A 149 -20.53 9.03 3.98
C MET A 149 -20.05 9.68 5.29
N ILE A 150 -18.75 9.92 5.44
CA ILE A 150 -18.21 10.59 6.62
C ILE A 150 -18.64 12.06 6.68
N SER A 151 -18.57 12.79 5.57
CA SER A 151 -18.89 14.23 5.55
C SER A 151 -20.36 14.53 5.82
N PHE A 152 -21.29 13.68 5.39
CA PHE A 152 -22.73 13.94 5.51
C PHE A 152 -23.46 13.08 6.53
N PHE A 153 -22.92 11.92 6.90
CA PHE A 153 -23.60 10.94 7.77
C PHE A 153 -22.78 10.57 9.01
N SER A 154 -21.79 11.38 9.40
CA SER A 154 -21.07 11.17 10.67
C SER A 154 -22.02 11.19 11.86
N ASN A 155 -21.96 10.14 12.69
CA ASN A 155 -22.80 9.99 13.89
C ASN A 155 -21.98 9.97 15.18
N MET A 156 -20.66 10.18 15.08
CA MET A 156 -19.73 10.15 16.19
C MET A 156 -18.59 11.13 15.94
N MET A 157 -18.18 11.86 16.98
CA MET A 157 -17.02 12.75 16.96
C MET A 157 -16.04 12.30 18.05
N ILE A 158 -14.78 12.04 17.69
CA ILE A 158 -13.71 11.74 18.65
C ILE A 158 -12.59 12.74 18.41
N ASN A 159 -12.24 13.53 19.42
CA ASN A 159 -11.18 14.55 19.36
C ASN A 159 -11.35 15.56 18.19
N GLY A 160 -12.60 15.87 17.84
CA GLY A 160 -12.95 16.77 16.74
C GLY A 160 -12.92 16.13 15.34
N LEU A 161 -12.69 14.82 15.25
CA LEU A 161 -12.71 14.06 14.00
C LEU A 161 -14.05 13.33 13.84
N PRO A 162 -14.69 13.41 12.65
CA PRO A 162 -15.94 12.71 12.37
C PRO A 162 -15.71 11.24 12.04
N TYR A 163 -16.55 10.38 12.61
CA TYR A 163 -16.60 8.95 12.37
C TYR A 163 -18.03 8.52 12.06
N VAL A 164 -18.15 7.45 11.29
CA VAL A 164 -19.42 6.75 11.09
C VAL A 164 -19.32 5.40 11.80
N ARG A 165 -20.04 5.26 12.92
CA ARG A 165 -20.10 4.01 13.67
C ARG A 165 -21.25 3.15 13.13
N ILE A 166 -20.91 1.95 12.68
CA ILE A 166 -21.86 0.90 12.27
C ILE A 166 -21.58 -0.32 13.16
N GLY A 167 -22.38 -0.48 14.22
CA GLY A 167 -22.17 -1.52 15.23
C GLY A 167 -20.78 -1.42 15.91
N PRO A 168 -19.95 -2.48 15.87
CA PRO A 168 -18.60 -2.46 16.45
C PRO A 168 -17.56 -1.78 15.55
N MET A 169 -17.87 -1.51 14.28
CA MET A 169 -16.93 -0.90 13.33
C MET A 169 -17.06 0.63 13.36
N ARG A 170 -15.90 1.30 13.34
CA ARG A 170 -15.79 2.76 13.22
C ARG A 170 -15.16 3.10 11.89
N ILE A 171 -15.91 3.81 11.03
CA ILE A 171 -15.46 4.24 9.72
C ILE A 171 -14.84 5.63 9.79
N GLU A 172 -13.64 5.75 9.24
CA GLU A 172 -12.77 6.93 9.28
C GLU A 172 -12.19 7.23 7.90
N SER A 173 -11.71 8.45 7.68
CA SER A 173 -11.27 8.92 6.36
C SER A 173 -10.07 8.15 5.81
N SER A 174 -9.23 7.58 6.68
CA SER A 174 -8.09 6.74 6.31
C SER A 174 -8.51 5.50 5.49
N MET A 175 -9.74 5.00 5.67
CA MET A 175 -10.26 3.83 4.97
C MET A 175 -10.42 4.04 3.47
N ALA A 176 -10.48 5.29 3.01
CA ALA A 176 -10.55 5.60 1.59
C ALA A 176 -9.18 5.42 0.89
N LEU A 177 -8.07 5.48 1.63
CA LEU A 177 -6.71 5.44 1.06
C LEU A 177 -6.40 4.17 0.25
N PRO A 178 -6.70 2.93 0.70
CA PRO A 178 -6.44 1.73 -0.09
C PRO A 178 -7.21 1.70 -1.41
N PHE A 179 -8.43 2.25 -1.43
CA PHE A 179 -9.25 2.33 -2.63
C PHE A 179 -8.69 3.36 -3.61
N PHE A 180 -8.33 4.55 -3.12
CA PHE A 180 -7.68 5.54 -3.97
C PHE A 180 -6.33 5.06 -4.50
N PHE A 181 -5.54 4.39 -3.67
CA PHE A 181 -4.29 3.75 -4.09
C PHE A 181 -4.49 2.81 -5.29
N LEU A 182 -5.46 1.89 -5.21
CA LEU A 182 -5.78 0.98 -6.30
C LEU A 182 -6.32 1.70 -7.54
N ALA A 183 -7.15 2.73 -7.33
CA ALA A 183 -7.72 3.54 -8.41
C ALA A 183 -6.64 4.31 -9.18
N TRP A 184 -5.76 5.03 -8.48
CA TRP A 184 -4.68 5.80 -9.09
C TRP A 184 -3.66 4.93 -9.80
N ALA A 185 -3.33 3.75 -9.26
CA ALA A 185 -2.50 2.77 -9.97
C ALA A 185 -3.12 2.37 -11.31
N SER A 186 -4.45 2.19 -11.35
CA SER A 186 -5.17 1.83 -12.57
C SER A 186 -5.23 3.00 -13.56
N PHE A 187 -5.56 4.19 -13.08
CA PHE A 187 -5.70 5.38 -13.90
C PHE A 187 -4.37 5.79 -14.53
N PHE A 188 -3.27 5.81 -13.77
CA PHE A 188 -1.95 6.16 -14.30
C PHE A 188 -1.39 5.13 -15.28
N ASN A 189 -1.89 3.90 -15.25
CA ASN A 189 -1.59 2.91 -16.29
C ASN A 189 -2.54 3.04 -17.50
N ASN A 190 -3.63 3.81 -17.42
CA ASN A 190 -4.62 3.88 -18.48
C ASN A 190 -4.31 5.01 -19.49
N LYS A 191 -3.65 4.63 -20.60
CA LYS A 191 -3.29 5.55 -21.70
C LYS A 191 -4.48 6.22 -22.40
N LYS A 192 -5.71 5.76 -22.18
CA LYS A 192 -6.91 6.34 -22.79
C LYS A 192 -7.42 7.59 -22.04
N LEU A 193 -7.06 7.77 -20.77
CA LEU A 193 -7.51 8.91 -19.98
C LEU A 193 -6.72 10.16 -20.38
N LYS A 194 -7.43 11.26 -20.64
CA LYS A 194 -6.79 12.57 -20.91
C LYS A 194 -6.31 13.21 -19.61
N VAL A 195 -5.26 14.02 -19.68
CA VAL A 195 -4.66 14.76 -18.55
C VAL A 195 -5.70 15.47 -17.67
N TRP A 196 -6.67 16.15 -18.29
CA TRP A 196 -7.73 16.85 -17.56
C TRP A 196 -8.58 15.95 -16.66
N HIS A 197 -8.79 14.67 -17.01
CA HIS A 197 -9.53 13.73 -16.13
C HIS A 197 -8.74 13.46 -14.84
N PHE A 198 -7.42 13.38 -14.90
CA PHE A 198 -6.61 13.18 -13.71
C PHE A 198 -6.67 14.41 -12.80
N VAL A 199 -6.59 15.61 -13.38
CA VAL A 199 -6.70 16.86 -12.61
C VAL A 199 -8.07 16.96 -11.96
N THR A 200 -9.16 16.69 -12.67
CA THR A 200 -10.52 16.77 -12.08
C THR A 200 -10.75 15.73 -11.00
N LEU A 201 -10.35 14.47 -11.21
CA LEU A 201 -10.48 13.41 -10.21
C LEU A 201 -9.63 13.68 -8.98
N PHE A 202 -8.41 14.20 -9.17
CA PHE A 202 -7.54 14.62 -8.07
C PHE A 202 -8.18 15.76 -7.28
N LEU A 203 -8.60 16.84 -7.93
CA LEU A 203 -9.22 17.98 -7.24
C LEU A 203 -10.50 17.58 -6.49
N LEU A 204 -11.34 16.74 -7.10
CA LEU A 204 -12.58 16.24 -6.49
C LEU A 204 -12.31 15.47 -5.18
N SER A 205 -11.41 14.50 -5.24
CA SER A 205 -11.04 13.67 -4.07
C SER A 205 -10.26 14.47 -3.04
N PHE A 206 -9.35 15.34 -3.48
CA PHE A 206 -8.56 16.22 -2.62
C PHE A 206 -9.44 17.21 -1.83
N TYR A 207 -10.41 17.86 -2.49
CA TYR A 207 -11.34 18.77 -1.82
C TYR A 207 -12.28 18.03 -0.85
N SER A 208 -12.68 16.81 -1.20
CA SER A 208 -13.48 15.95 -0.31
C SER A 208 -12.71 15.58 0.97
N PHE A 209 -11.41 15.31 0.86
CA PHE A 209 -10.54 15.12 2.02
C PHE A 209 -10.38 16.41 2.84
N LEU A 210 -10.24 17.58 2.20
CA LEU A 210 -10.15 18.87 2.90
C LEU A 210 -11.43 19.26 3.65
N SER A 211 -12.58 18.77 3.21
CA SER A 211 -13.86 18.99 3.90
C SER A 211 -13.94 18.26 5.24
N ILE A 212 -13.11 17.23 5.43
CA ILE A 212 -12.97 16.52 6.69
C ILE A 212 -11.82 17.18 7.47
N PRO A 213 -11.95 17.41 8.80
CA PRO A 213 -10.92 18.07 9.62
C PRO A 213 -9.68 17.18 9.87
N THR A 214 -9.20 16.44 8.87
CA THR A 214 -8.04 15.52 8.92
C THR A 214 -6.96 15.93 7.90
N LEU A 215 -6.21 17.00 8.17
CA LEU A 215 -5.13 17.48 7.28
C LEU A 215 -4.05 16.43 7.02
N SER A 216 -3.77 15.59 8.00
CA SER A 216 -2.71 14.58 7.95
C SER A 216 -3.03 13.49 6.91
N ILE A 217 -4.26 13.00 6.86
CA ILE A 217 -4.71 12.02 5.86
C ILE A 217 -4.73 12.64 4.45
N THR A 218 -5.17 13.90 4.33
CA THR A 218 -5.13 14.64 3.06
C THR A 218 -3.69 14.75 2.53
N PHE A 219 -2.73 15.01 3.41
CA PHE A 219 -1.31 15.08 3.06
C PHE A 219 -0.75 13.73 2.62
N ILE A 220 -1.10 12.64 3.30
CA ILE A 220 -0.72 11.28 2.87
C ILE A 220 -1.29 10.96 1.50
N TYR A 221 -2.57 11.25 1.29
CA TYR A 221 -3.23 11.06 0.00
C TYR A 221 -2.51 11.84 -1.11
N PHE A 222 -2.23 13.12 -0.85
CA PHE A 222 -1.48 13.98 -1.76
C PHE A 222 -0.12 13.36 -2.13
N ILE A 223 0.72 13.03 -1.14
CA ILE A 223 2.05 12.45 -1.40
C ILE A 223 1.95 11.15 -2.19
N MET A 224 1.03 10.26 -1.83
CA MET A 224 0.82 8.99 -2.53
C MET A 224 0.54 9.22 -4.02
N VAL A 225 -0.43 10.07 -4.35
CA VAL A 225 -0.81 10.32 -5.76
C VAL A 225 0.37 10.91 -6.52
N PHE A 226 1.12 11.83 -5.93
CA PHE A 226 2.24 12.48 -6.60
C PHE A 226 3.43 11.54 -6.80
N VAL A 227 3.82 10.77 -5.79
CA VAL A 227 4.90 9.79 -5.94
C VAL A 227 4.54 8.77 -7.03
N MET A 228 3.28 8.33 -7.10
CA MET A 228 2.82 7.46 -8.18
C MET A 228 2.81 8.17 -9.54
N LEU A 229 2.42 9.45 -9.60
CA LEU A 229 2.43 10.25 -10.83
C LEU A 229 3.85 10.40 -11.40
N TRP A 230 4.83 10.67 -10.55
CA TRP A 230 6.24 10.82 -10.95
C TRP A 230 6.86 9.56 -11.55
N TRP A 231 6.32 8.39 -11.20
CA TRP A 231 6.72 7.10 -11.75
C TRP A 231 5.78 6.53 -12.82
N SER A 232 4.75 7.29 -13.19
CA SER A 232 3.87 6.92 -14.30
C SER A 232 4.56 7.10 -15.66
N GLU A 233 3.99 6.51 -16.71
CA GLU A 233 4.52 6.60 -18.08
C GLU A 233 4.20 7.95 -18.77
N PHE A 234 3.73 8.97 -18.04
CA PHE A 234 3.46 10.28 -18.63
C PHE A 234 4.74 11.03 -19.02
N SER A 235 4.61 11.96 -19.98
CA SER A 235 5.73 12.81 -20.36
C SER A 235 6.12 13.73 -19.20
N ARG A 236 7.43 13.96 -19.02
CA ARG A 236 7.95 14.81 -17.93
C ARG A 236 7.31 16.20 -17.91
N LYS A 237 7.01 16.77 -19.08
CA LYS A 237 6.30 18.06 -19.19
C LYS A 237 4.93 17.99 -18.52
N VAL A 238 4.12 16.97 -18.82
CA VAL A 238 2.79 16.78 -18.24
C VAL A 238 2.88 16.58 -16.72
N ILE A 239 3.82 15.75 -16.24
CA ILE A 239 4.02 15.51 -14.80
C ILE A 239 4.33 16.83 -14.08
N VAL A 240 5.27 17.62 -14.60
CA VAL A 240 5.65 18.91 -14.00
C VAL A 240 4.49 19.90 -14.03
N THR A 241 3.73 19.99 -15.13
CA THR A 241 2.55 20.88 -15.22
C THR A 241 1.47 20.50 -14.21
N ILE A 242 1.11 19.21 -14.12
CA ILE A 242 0.11 18.73 -13.14
C ILE A 242 0.61 19.03 -11.72
N THR A 243 1.87 18.69 -11.44
CA THR A 243 2.49 18.92 -10.12
C THR A 243 2.46 20.40 -9.74
N ALA A 244 2.87 21.29 -10.65
CA ALA A 244 2.88 22.73 -10.41
C ALA A 244 1.48 23.30 -10.17
N LEU A 245 0.48 22.89 -10.97
CA LEU A 245 -0.90 23.35 -10.81
C LEU A 245 -1.50 22.91 -9.48
N THR A 246 -1.27 21.66 -9.09
CA THR A 246 -1.83 21.05 -7.88
C THR A 246 -1.13 21.52 -6.61
N VAL A 247 0.21 21.66 -6.61
CA VAL A 247 0.96 22.30 -5.52
C VAL A 247 0.60 23.77 -5.41
N GLY A 248 0.49 24.49 -6.52
CA GLY A 248 0.05 25.89 -6.53
C GLY A 248 -1.34 26.04 -5.92
N SER A 249 -2.29 25.20 -6.33
CA SER A 249 -3.62 25.15 -5.72
C SER A 249 -3.55 24.82 -4.22
N PHE A 250 -2.77 23.83 -3.81
CA PHE A 250 -2.57 23.47 -2.40
C PHE A 250 -2.08 24.67 -1.57
N CYS A 251 -1.04 25.37 -2.02
CA CYS A 251 -0.48 26.53 -1.36
C CYS A 251 -1.49 27.69 -1.27
N ILE A 252 -2.18 28.00 -2.36
CA ILE A 252 -3.22 29.05 -2.39
C ILE A 252 -4.33 28.70 -1.39
N THR A 253 -4.78 27.45 -1.39
CA THR A 253 -5.84 26.98 -0.49
C THR A 253 -5.38 27.04 0.98
N GLY A 254 -4.13 26.70 1.28
CA GLY A 254 -3.57 26.82 2.62
C GLY A 254 -3.53 28.27 3.12
N ILE A 255 -3.10 29.21 2.26
CA ILE A 255 -3.05 30.64 2.58
C ILE A 255 -4.46 31.21 2.80
N THR A 256 -5.43 30.85 1.95
CA THR A 256 -6.81 31.33 2.10
C THR A 256 -7.46 30.73 3.34
N LEU A 257 -7.30 29.42 3.57
CA LEU A 257 -7.82 28.73 4.76
C LEU A 257 -7.28 29.34 6.05
N TRP A 258 -6.01 29.76 6.09
CA TRP A 258 -5.43 30.41 7.28
C TRP A 258 -6.28 31.57 7.79
N ARG A 259 -6.87 32.36 6.88
CA ARG A 259 -7.73 33.49 7.25
C ARG A 259 -9.01 33.04 7.97
N PHE A 260 -9.55 31.90 7.55
CA PHE A 260 -10.81 31.33 8.05
C PHE A 260 -10.64 30.33 9.19
N LEU A 261 -9.40 29.93 9.53
CA LEU A 261 -9.13 29.07 10.68
C LEU A 261 -9.63 29.72 11.97
N ALA A 262 -10.28 28.91 12.81
CA ALA A 262 -10.66 29.31 14.16
C ALA A 262 -9.41 29.61 15.01
N ILE A 263 -9.58 30.41 16.06
CA ILE A 263 -8.48 30.85 16.94
C ILE A 263 -7.70 29.65 17.48
N TYR A 264 -8.38 28.62 17.97
CA TYR A 264 -7.75 27.40 18.49
C TYR A 264 -6.95 26.61 17.43
N GLN A 265 -7.35 26.69 16.15
CA GLN A 265 -6.65 25.99 15.06
C GLN A 265 -5.35 26.72 14.71
N LYS A 266 -5.38 28.07 14.69
CA LYS A 266 -4.18 28.90 14.55
C LYS A 266 -3.23 28.68 15.72
N GLU A 267 -3.77 28.61 16.93
CA GLU A 267 -3.01 28.34 18.14
C GLU A 267 -2.30 26.99 18.07
N ARG A 268 -2.92 25.91 17.56
CA ARG A 268 -2.23 24.62 17.35
C ARG A 268 -1.03 24.72 16.40
N VAL A 269 -1.15 25.51 15.33
CA VAL A 269 -0.04 25.71 14.38
C VAL A 269 1.08 26.53 15.04
N LEU A 270 0.73 27.58 15.78
CA LEU A 270 1.71 28.40 16.51
C LEU A 270 2.38 27.63 17.66
N ALA A 271 1.61 26.78 18.35
CA ALA A 271 2.10 25.94 19.43
C ALA A 271 3.04 24.83 18.95
N PHE A 272 2.91 24.36 17.70
CA PHE A 272 3.93 23.50 17.10
C PHE A 272 5.27 24.25 16.92
N VAL A 273 5.23 25.51 16.47
CA VAL A 273 6.43 26.31 16.23
C VAL A 273 7.10 26.75 17.53
N ASN A 274 6.31 27.11 18.54
CA ASN A 274 6.80 27.51 19.86
C ASN A 274 5.94 26.90 20.98
N PRO A 275 6.17 25.63 21.34
CA PRO A 275 5.35 24.93 22.33
C PRO A 275 5.47 25.55 23.74
N GLU A 276 6.61 26.17 24.07
CA GLU A 276 6.86 26.81 25.37
C GLU A 276 5.99 28.04 25.62
N LYS A 277 5.53 28.73 24.55
CA LYS A 277 4.56 29.83 24.67
C LYS A 277 3.13 29.36 24.91
N TYR A 278 2.84 28.09 24.63
CA TYR A 278 1.50 27.50 24.73
C TYR A 278 1.50 26.24 25.63
N PRO A 279 2.08 26.29 26.85
CA PRO A 279 2.34 25.09 27.65
C PRO A 279 1.07 24.44 28.19
N ASN A 280 -0.01 25.22 28.35
CA ASN A 280 -1.30 24.75 28.88
C ASN A 280 -2.35 24.49 27.80
N SER A 281 -1.99 24.63 26.51
CA SER A 281 -2.91 24.49 25.39
C SER A 281 -2.33 23.61 24.28
N GLY A 282 -2.09 24.13 23.08
CA GLY A 282 -1.61 23.37 21.93
C GLY A 282 -0.21 22.77 22.10
N GLY A 283 0.61 23.33 23.00
CA GLY A 283 1.98 22.89 23.26
C GLY A 283 2.09 21.82 24.33
N PHE A 284 1.06 21.63 25.17
CA PHE A 284 1.08 20.73 26.32
C PHE A 284 1.54 19.31 25.95
N THR A 285 0.86 18.69 24.97
CA THR A 285 1.18 17.32 24.54
C THR A 285 2.60 17.24 23.99
N MET A 286 3.06 18.24 23.22
CA MET A 286 4.40 18.23 22.65
C MET A 286 5.49 18.31 23.73
N LEU A 287 5.29 19.16 24.75
CA LEU A 287 6.19 19.26 25.89
C LEU A 287 6.20 17.97 26.71
N GLN A 288 5.03 17.36 26.92
CA GLN A 288 4.91 16.08 27.63
C GLN A 288 5.66 14.94 26.91
N LEU A 289 5.51 14.83 25.57
CA LEU A 289 6.26 13.83 24.79
C LEU A 289 7.77 14.08 24.87
N LYS A 290 8.21 15.34 24.80
CA LYS A 290 9.63 15.72 24.92
C LYS A 290 10.21 15.34 26.28
N GLU A 291 9.46 15.56 27.36
CA GLU A 291 9.87 15.19 28.72
C GLU A 291 9.98 13.67 28.90
N LEU A 292 9.03 12.90 28.36
CA LEU A 292 9.08 11.44 28.44
C LEU A 292 10.24 10.83 27.68
N LEU A 293 10.55 11.38 26.50
CA LEU A 293 11.70 10.98 25.70
C LEU A 293 13.04 11.34 26.35
N SER A 294 13.12 12.45 27.08
CA SER A 294 14.35 12.85 27.78
C SER A 294 14.62 11.97 29.01
N LYS A 295 13.58 11.50 29.70
CA LYS A 295 13.67 10.59 30.85
C LYS A 295 13.91 9.11 30.48
N ALA A 296 13.70 8.72 29.22
CA ALA A 296 13.70 7.32 28.77
C ALA A 296 15.03 6.55 28.96
N GLY A 297 16.19 7.22 28.84
CA GLY A 297 17.49 6.54 28.82
C GLY A 297 17.65 5.49 27.70
N TRP A 298 18.77 4.77 27.68
CA TRP A 298 19.04 3.76 26.63
C TRP A 298 18.24 2.46 26.80
N PHE A 299 17.89 2.10 28.04
CA PHE A 299 17.25 0.83 28.43
C PHE A 299 15.86 1.00 29.05
N GLY A 300 15.31 2.21 28.99
CA GLY A 300 14.00 2.52 29.52
C GLY A 300 14.06 3.11 30.93
N SER A 301 12.93 3.70 31.32
CA SER A 301 12.63 4.18 32.65
C SER A 301 11.72 3.17 33.37
N PRO A 302 11.83 3.01 34.70
CA PRO A 302 10.88 2.21 35.46
C PRO A 302 9.44 2.65 35.17
N MET A 303 8.54 1.66 35.16
CA MET A 303 7.14 1.83 34.75
C MET A 303 6.38 2.69 35.76
N ASN A 304 6.42 4.00 35.57
CA ASN A 304 5.55 4.94 36.28
C ASN A 304 4.27 5.13 35.46
N ASN A 305 3.12 5.28 36.14
CA ASN A 305 1.83 5.54 35.49
C ASN A 305 1.74 6.96 34.91
N GLU A 306 2.78 7.47 34.25
CA GLU A 306 2.73 8.71 33.50
C GLU A 306 1.83 8.49 32.27
N LEU A 307 0.54 8.79 32.44
CA LEU A 307 -0.50 8.61 31.43
C LEU A 307 -0.36 9.65 30.33
N ILE A 308 0.04 9.21 29.14
CA ILE A 308 -0.17 9.97 27.90
C ILE A 308 -1.53 9.55 27.32
N SER A 309 -2.39 10.53 27.05
CA SER A 309 -3.56 10.28 26.20
C SER A 309 -3.08 9.73 24.85
N GLU A 310 -3.73 8.70 24.31
CA GLU A 310 -3.33 8.09 23.01
C GLU A 310 -1.96 7.37 23.00
N ALA A 311 -1.43 6.99 24.17
CA ALA A 311 -0.19 6.21 24.31
C ALA A 311 -0.17 4.91 23.48
N HIS A 312 -1.33 4.24 23.34
CA HIS A 312 -1.46 2.98 22.60
C HIS A 312 -1.73 3.18 21.10
N THR A 313 -2.06 4.39 20.66
CA THR A 313 -2.40 4.71 19.26
C THR A 313 -1.32 5.59 18.64
N ASN A 314 -1.44 6.91 18.75
CA ASN A 314 -0.62 7.87 18.02
C ASN A 314 0.77 8.06 18.66
N PHE A 315 0.90 7.84 19.98
CA PHE A 315 2.16 8.05 20.72
C PHE A 315 2.80 6.73 21.20
N VAL A 316 2.54 5.64 20.47
CA VAL A 316 3.10 4.32 20.79
C VAL A 316 4.62 4.29 20.71
N PHE A 317 5.21 5.06 19.78
CA PHE A 317 6.66 5.22 19.67
C PHE A 317 7.26 5.82 20.95
N VAL A 318 6.69 6.92 21.46
CA VAL A 318 7.15 7.56 22.69
C VAL A 318 6.99 6.64 23.90
N SER A 319 5.86 5.94 23.98
CA SER A 319 5.61 4.97 25.05
C SER A 319 6.68 3.86 25.06
N PHE A 320 7.01 3.30 23.91
CA PHE A 320 8.05 2.28 23.82
C PHE A 320 9.44 2.80 24.13
N THR A 321 9.79 3.98 23.63
CA THR A 321 11.07 4.61 23.97
C THR A 321 11.15 4.83 25.48
N HIS A 322 10.09 5.32 26.11
CA HIS A 322 10.07 5.55 27.56
C HIS A 322 10.23 4.27 28.38
N TYR A 323 9.48 3.21 28.07
CA TYR A 323 9.49 1.97 28.87
C TYR A 323 10.63 1.00 28.53
N TYR A 324 11.03 0.90 27.25
CA TYR A 324 12.04 -0.07 26.78
C TYR A 324 13.36 0.58 26.34
N GLY A 325 13.41 1.91 26.29
CA GLY A 325 14.60 2.69 25.97
C GLY A 325 14.83 2.97 24.50
N TRP A 326 15.78 3.88 24.25
CA TRP A 326 16.19 4.27 22.89
C TRP A 326 16.74 3.11 22.05
N LEU A 327 17.43 2.14 22.67
CA LEU A 327 17.98 0.99 21.94
C LEU A 327 16.86 0.17 21.28
N PHE A 328 15.79 -0.10 22.04
CA PHE A 328 14.63 -0.81 21.53
C PHE A 328 13.90 0.00 20.45
N ALA A 329 13.70 1.29 20.68
CA ALA A 329 13.05 2.19 19.73
C ALA A 329 13.78 2.23 18.38
N ILE A 330 15.11 2.33 18.38
CA ILE A 330 15.94 2.31 17.18
C ILE A 330 15.80 0.96 16.46
N ALA A 331 15.88 -0.16 17.19
CA ALA A 331 15.70 -1.49 16.60
C ALA A 331 14.32 -1.65 15.94
N LEU A 332 13.26 -1.16 16.59
CA LEU A 332 11.91 -1.15 16.02
C LEU A 332 11.85 -0.34 14.71
N VAL A 333 12.41 0.87 14.69
CA VAL A 333 12.44 1.71 13.49
C VAL A 333 13.22 1.04 12.37
N CYS A 334 14.33 0.37 12.68
CA CYS A 334 15.09 -0.41 11.70
C CYS A 334 14.23 -1.53 11.10
N ILE A 335 13.56 -2.34 11.93
CA ILE A 335 12.66 -3.42 11.47
C ILE A 335 11.54 -2.87 10.58
N LEU A 336 10.88 -1.78 10.99
CA LEU A 336 9.81 -1.17 10.21
C LEU A 336 10.34 -0.57 8.89
N SER A 337 11.55 -0.01 8.88
CA SER A 337 12.19 0.56 7.69
C SER A 337 12.63 -0.52 6.69
N LEU A 338 12.92 -1.74 7.15
CA LEU A 338 13.26 -2.86 6.26
C LEU A 338 12.12 -3.23 5.31
N PHE A 339 10.85 -3.02 5.69
CA PHE A 339 9.73 -3.18 4.75
C PHE A 339 9.87 -2.21 3.58
N ALA A 340 10.05 -0.92 3.84
CA ALA A 340 10.18 0.10 2.81
C ALA A 340 11.40 -0.18 1.91
N ALA A 341 12.55 -0.49 2.52
CA ALA A 341 13.76 -0.86 1.80
C ALA A 341 13.55 -2.09 0.90
N ARG A 342 12.86 -3.12 1.40
CA ARG A 342 12.58 -4.32 0.62
C ARG A 342 11.65 -4.03 -0.56
N ILE A 343 10.60 -3.23 -0.38
CA ILE A 343 9.72 -2.83 -1.49
C ILE A 343 10.53 -2.12 -2.57
N ILE A 344 11.41 -1.18 -2.19
CA ILE A 344 12.25 -0.42 -3.12
C ILE A 344 13.15 -1.35 -3.95
N VAL A 345 13.78 -2.34 -3.30
CA VAL A 345 14.63 -3.34 -3.97
C VAL A 345 13.82 -4.21 -4.95
N VAL A 346 12.53 -4.45 -4.69
CA VAL A 346 11.67 -5.26 -5.55
C VAL A 346 11.20 -4.50 -6.80
N ILE A 347 10.99 -3.17 -6.72
CA ILE A 347 10.49 -2.35 -7.84
C ILE A 347 11.21 -2.59 -9.18
N PRO A 348 12.56 -2.53 -9.27
CA PRO A 348 13.25 -2.68 -10.55
C PRO A 348 13.13 -4.09 -11.17
N ILE A 349 12.75 -5.10 -10.37
CA ILE A 349 12.62 -6.49 -10.81
C ILE A 349 11.26 -6.76 -11.47
N ILE A 350 10.27 -5.90 -11.23
CA ILE A 350 8.93 -6.06 -11.79
C ILE A 350 8.91 -5.54 -13.23
N ASN A 351 8.36 -6.30 -14.18
CA ASN A 351 8.26 -5.86 -15.58
C ASN A 351 6.94 -5.14 -15.90
N ASP A 352 5.87 -5.39 -15.15
CA ASP A 352 4.56 -4.80 -15.37
C ASP A 352 4.41 -3.42 -14.76
N SER A 353 4.05 -2.43 -15.58
CA SER A 353 3.87 -1.03 -15.19
C SER A 353 2.81 -0.86 -14.10
N TYR A 354 1.73 -1.65 -14.12
CA TYR A 354 0.69 -1.58 -13.09
C TYR A 354 1.22 -2.11 -11.75
N GLY A 355 1.91 -3.25 -11.76
CA GLY A 355 2.60 -3.81 -10.60
C GLY A 355 3.65 -2.85 -10.02
N LYS A 356 4.45 -2.17 -10.86
CA LYS A 356 5.39 -1.14 -10.40
C LYS A 356 4.66 0.00 -9.67
N LEU A 357 3.59 0.54 -10.25
CA LEU A 357 2.80 1.61 -9.63
C LEU A 357 2.20 1.18 -8.29
N LEU A 358 1.75 -0.08 -8.16
CA LEU A 358 1.29 -0.62 -6.87
C LEU A 358 2.42 -0.66 -5.84
N LEU A 359 3.61 -1.13 -6.20
CA LEU A 359 4.75 -1.13 -5.27
C LEU A 359 5.15 0.28 -4.83
N ILE A 360 5.15 1.23 -5.77
CA ILE A 360 5.51 2.63 -5.53
C ILE A 360 4.48 3.33 -4.62
N GLY A 361 3.19 3.14 -4.88
CA GLY A 361 2.14 3.66 -4.01
C GLY A 361 2.15 3.01 -2.62
N ALA A 362 2.42 1.70 -2.54
CA ALA A 362 2.52 0.98 -1.28
C ALA A 362 3.69 1.48 -0.42
N VAL A 363 4.88 1.65 -1.00
CA VAL A 363 6.02 2.20 -0.26
C VAL A 363 5.79 3.67 0.12
N ALA A 364 5.16 4.46 -0.75
CA ALA A 364 4.83 5.86 -0.44
C ALA A 364 3.90 5.94 0.76
N LEU A 365 2.78 5.21 0.75
CA LEU A 365 1.81 5.17 1.85
C LEU A 365 2.41 4.64 3.16
N TYR A 366 3.16 3.56 3.09
CA TYR A 366 3.77 2.95 4.28
C TYR A 366 4.84 3.87 4.89
N THR A 367 5.74 4.40 4.06
CA THR A 367 6.86 5.23 4.51
C THR A 367 6.40 6.56 5.05
N ILE A 368 5.40 7.21 4.43
CA ILE A 368 4.91 8.49 4.95
C ILE A 368 4.23 8.31 6.32
N GLN A 369 3.48 7.22 6.55
CA GLN A 369 2.93 6.92 7.88
C GLN A 369 4.03 6.73 8.92
N LEU A 370 5.05 5.93 8.59
CA LEU A 370 6.19 5.65 9.46
C LEU A 370 6.96 6.93 9.81
N VAL A 371 7.40 7.67 8.80
CA VAL A 371 8.20 8.90 8.97
C VAL A 371 7.39 9.99 9.65
N TYR A 372 6.10 10.14 9.32
CA TYR A 372 5.28 11.16 9.95
C TYR A 372 5.04 10.86 11.43
N ASN A 373 4.71 9.61 11.79
CA ASN A 373 4.50 9.24 13.19
C ASN A 373 5.77 9.46 14.04
N ILE A 374 6.93 9.04 13.55
CA ILE A 374 8.20 9.26 14.26
C ILE A 374 8.56 10.76 14.27
N GLY A 375 8.40 11.45 13.13
CA GLY A 375 8.71 12.87 13.03
C GLY A 375 7.85 13.73 13.94
N MET A 376 6.55 13.44 14.06
CA MET A 376 5.66 14.20 14.94
C MET A 376 5.93 13.92 16.42
N THR A 377 6.30 12.69 16.78
CA THR A 377 6.60 12.32 18.17
C THR A 377 7.94 12.86 18.66
N LEU A 378 8.91 13.01 17.76
CA LEU A 378 10.20 13.69 18.03
C LEU A 378 10.10 15.22 17.95
N GLY A 379 8.96 15.77 17.49
CA GLY A 379 8.73 17.21 17.37
C GLY A 379 9.26 17.86 16.09
N PHE A 380 9.68 17.08 15.09
CA PHE A 380 10.07 17.58 13.77
C PHE A 380 8.88 17.93 12.87
N LEU A 381 7.71 17.33 13.14
CA LEU A 381 6.49 17.55 12.38
C LEU A 381 5.33 17.93 13.32
N PRO A 382 4.29 18.63 12.82
CA PRO A 382 3.12 18.98 13.62
C PRO A 382 2.44 17.75 14.21
N LEU A 383 1.96 17.87 15.46
CA LEU A 383 1.18 16.82 16.09
C LEU A 383 -0.15 16.62 15.35
N THR A 384 -0.38 15.38 14.90
CA THR A 384 -1.62 14.98 14.24
C THR A 384 -1.98 13.54 14.61
N THR A 385 -3.06 13.02 14.03
CA THR A 385 -3.45 11.62 14.18
C THR A 385 -2.81 10.77 13.08
N MET A 386 -1.67 10.15 13.40
CA MET A 386 -0.98 9.20 12.54
C MET A 386 -0.59 7.98 13.35
N SER A 387 -0.93 6.80 12.83
CA SER A 387 -0.58 5.53 13.45
C SER A 387 0.77 5.01 12.95
N LEU A 388 1.57 4.45 13.85
CA LEU A 388 2.76 3.70 13.51
C LEU A 388 2.35 2.38 12.84
N PRO A 389 2.85 2.06 11.63
CA PRO A 389 2.43 0.88 10.89
C PRO A 389 2.55 -0.42 11.69
N PHE A 390 1.49 -1.24 11.68
CA PHE A 390 1.32 -2.51 12.44
C PHE A 390 1.32 -2.41 13.98
N ILE A 391 2.04 -1.45 14.54
CA ILE A 391 2.26 -1.33 15.99
C ILE A 391 1.06 -0.70 16.68
N SER A 392 0.63 0.47 16.20
CA SER A 392 -0.46 1.24 16.83
C SER A 392 -1.73 0.41 16.99
N TYR A 393 -2.45 0.68 18.07
CA TYR A 393 -3.72 0.02 18.36
C TYR A 393 -4.81 0.53 17.42
N GLY A 394 -5.43 -0.37 16.67
CA GLY A 394 -6.57 -0.04 15.81
C GLY A 394 -6.68 -1.02 14.65
N LEU A 395 -7.92 -1.31 14.25
CA LEU A 395 -8.18 -2.20 13.13
C LEU A 395 -7.68 -1.61 11.80
N MET A 396 -7.93 -0.33 11.54
CA MET A 396 -7.63 0.28 10.24
C MET A 396 -6.15 0.47 9.94
N PRO A 397 -5.30 0.94 10.87
CA PRO A 397 -3.87 0.96 10.63
C PRO A 397 -3.31 -0.43 10.31
N ILE A 398 -3.78 -1.48 10.99
CA ILE A 398 -3.35 -2.87 10.73
C ILE A 398 -3.85 -3.35 9.37
N LEU A 399 -5.14 -3.18 9.07
CA LEU A 399 -5.73 -3.59 7.79
C LEU A 399 -5.12 -2.87 6.60
N LEU A 400 -4.94 -1.55 6.68
CA LEU A 400 -4.35 -0.76 5.59
C LEU A 400 -2.96 -1.29 5.28
N ASN A 401 -2.09 -1.38 6.29
CA ASN A 401 -0.72 -1.85 6.08
C ASN A 401 -0.67 -3.33 5.65
N ALA A 402 -1.57 -4.18 6.16
CA ALA A 402 -1.70 -5.57 5.72
C ALA A 402 -2.12 -5.69 4.24
N ILE A 403 -3.07 -4.87 3.77
CA ILE A 403 -3.50 -4.83 2.37
C ILE A 403 -2.33 -4.38 1.48
N LEU A 404 -1.58 -3.35 1.89
CA LEU A 404 -0.41 -2.87 1.15
C LEU A 404 0.65 -3.95 1.01
N ILE A 405 1.07 -4.58 2.12
CA ILE A 405 2.09 -5.64 2.09
C ILE A 405 1.59 -6.90 1.36
N GLY A 406 0.32 -7.27 1.54
CA GLY A 406 -0.28 -8.38 0.82
C GLY A 406 -0.31 -8.16 -0.70
N LEU A 407 -0.56 -6.92 -1.15
CA LEU A 407 -0.46 -6.55 -2.56
C LEU A 407 0.99 -6.57 -3.07
N VAL A 408 1.95 -6.08 -2.28
CA VAL A 408 3.38 -6.18 -2.63
C VAL A 408 3.79 -7.63 -2.85
N LEU A 409 3.41 -8.53 -1.94
CA LEU A 409 3.67 -9.96 -2.05
C LEU A 409 2.94 -10.58 -3.26
N SER A 410 1.72 -10.14 -3.55
CA SER A 410 0.95 -10.56 -4.73
C SER A 410 1.64 -10.20 -6.04
N VAL A 411 2.22 -8.99 -6.12
CA VAL A 411 3.02 -8.52 -7.27
C VAL A 411 4.31 -9.33 -7.38
N TYR A 412 5.06 -9.48 -6.28
CA TYR A 412 6.30 -10.26 -6.26
C TYR A 412 6.09 -11.71 -6.72
N ARG A 413 5.00 -12.34 -6.26
CA ARG A 413 4.66 -13.72 -6.58
C ARG A 413 4.50 -13.98 -8.08
N ARG A 414 4.07 -12.97 -8.83
CA ARG A 414 3.72 -13.06 -10.25
C ARG A 414 4.71 -12.36 -11.17
N LYS A 415 5.88 -11.95 -10.65
CA LYS A 415 6.90 -11.20 -11.39
C LYS A 415 7.39 -11.89 -12.67
N ASP A 416 7.46 -13.22 -12.65
CA ASP A 416 8.00 -14.02 -13.76
C ASP A 416 6.93 -14.35 -14.83
N LEU A 417 5.63 -14.18 -14.53
CA LEU A 417 4.51 -14.50 -15.45
C LEU A 417 4.33 -13.50 -16.59
N ILE A 418 5.09 -12.41 -16.62
CA ILE A 418 4.93 -11.31 -17.59
C ILE A 418 6.18 -11.21 -18.49
N SER A 419 7.28 -11.84 -18.08
CA SER A 419 8.57 -11.73 -18.75
C SER A 419 8.66 -12.48 -20.08
N SER A 420 7.83 -13.49 -20.35
CA SER A 420 7.99 -14.34 -21.55
C SER A 420 7.43 -13.71 -22.83
N ARG A 421 6.49 -12.76 -22.73
CA ARG A 421 6.01 -11.99 -23.91
C ARG A 421 7.12 -11.27 -24.68
N VAL A 422 8.23 -10.91 -24.01
CA VAL A 422 9.32 -10.14 -24.62
C VAL A 422 10.42 -11.05 -25.19
N ILE A 423 10.56 -12.28 -24.69
CA ILE A 423 11.68 -13.17 -25.05
C ILE A 423 11.59 -13.68 -26.50
N PHE A 424 10.41 -13.59 -27.14
CA PHE A 424 10.16 -14.18 -28.46
C PHE A 424 9.70 -13.19 -29.54
N ASP A 425 9.62 -11.89 -29.25
CA ASP A 425 9.40 -10.83 -30.26
C ASP A 425 10.73 -10.23 -30.79
N GLU A 426 11.89 -10.60 -30.21
CA GLU A 426 13.23 -10.16 -30.64
C GLU A 426 14.04 -11.22 -31.45
N LYS A 427 13.38 -12.26 -31.97
CA LYS A 427 13.96 -13.18 -32.97
C LYS A 427 12.95 -13.44 -34.08
#